data_AF-A0A4Z1BY79-F1
#
_entry.id   AF-A0A4Z1BY79-F1
#
_cell.length_a   1.000
_cell.length_b   1.000
_cell.length_c   1.000
_cell.angle_alpha   90.00
_cell.angle_beta   90.00
_cell.angle_gamma   90.00
#
_symmetry.space_group_name_H-M   'P 1'
#
loop_
_entity.id
_entity.type
_entity.pdbx_description
1 polymer ?
#
loop_
_entity_poly.entity_id
_entity_poly.type
_entity_poly.pdbx_seq_one_letter_code
_entity_poly.pdbx_strand_id
1 'polypeptide(L)'
;MQRSKGILLSSGLGRSLWVLLMTVMLAGCAGPGLDDYSGMEPVLTPQEFFTGELSARGVVKNRSGEVIRTFDADISASWDDQGVGTLDEEFRFDDGEVQTRVWTLTPNEDGSLHADAGDVVEPGTMNWQGNAINMNYVLRVAYGEGDDTIDVSMDDWMYLITPDTLINETTMTKWGFEVGEIVLVIQKR
;
A
#
# COMPACT_ATOMS: atom_id res chain seq x y z
N MET A 1 4.63 -76.35 16.23
CA MET A 1 3.58 -75.33 16.46
C MET A 1 4.26 -73.98 16.64
N GLN A 2 4.22 -73.12 15.62
CA GLN A 2 4.93 -71.84 15.58
C GLN A 2 3.87 -70.72 15.67
N ARG A 3 3.86 -69.94 16.76
CA ARG A 3 2.97 -68.78 16.92
C ARG A 3 3.66 -67.52 16.41
N SER A 4 3.03 -66.89 15.43
CA SER A 4 3.39 -65.60 14.83
C SER A 4 3.23 -64.45 15.83
N LYS A 5 4.21 -63.54 15.88
CA LYS A 5 4.14 -62.24 16.57
C LYS A 5 3.60 -61.20 15.58
N GLY A 6 2.43 -60.65 15.85
CA GLY A 6 1.90 -59.49 15.14
C GLY A 6 2.65 -58.22 15.55
N ILE A 7 3.20 -57.50 14.57
CA ILE A 7 3.83 -56.20 14.74
C ILE A 7 2.72 -55.15 14.76
N LEU A 8 2.61 -54.42 15.88
CA LEU A 8 1.83 -53.19 15.99
C LEU A 8 2.55 -52.09 15.20
N LEU A 9 2.06 -51.77 14.00
CA LEU A 9 2.49 -50.59 13.25
C LEU A 9 1.66 -49.38 13.69
N SER A 10 2.39 -48.34 14.09
CA SER A 10 1.95 -47.13 14.78
C SER A 10 1.00 -46.26 13.95
N SER A 11 -0.18 -45.98 14.49
CA SER A 11 -1.15 -44.99 13.98
C SER A 11 -0.74 -43.52 14.19
N GLY A 12 0.43 -43.26 14.80
CA GLY A 12 0.93 -41.92 15.09
C GLY A 12 1.61 -41.20 13.92
N LEU A 13 2.29 -41.94 13.03
CA LEU A 13 3.10 -41.34 11.95
C LEU A 13 2.25 -40.57 10.93
N GLY A 14 1.04 -41.07 10.62
CA GLY A 14 0.13 -40.41 9.69
C GLY A 14 -0.39 -39.07 10.21
N ARG A 15 -0.83 -39.00 11.47
CA ARG A 15 -1.35 -37.76 12.07
C ARG A 15 -0.27 -36.68 12.16
N SER A 16 0.97 -37.05 12.48
CA SER A 16 2.09 -36.10 12.50
C SER A 16 2.43 -35.54 11.11
N LEU A 17 2.31 -36.35 10.05
CA LEU A 17 2.54 -35.89 8.68
C LEU A 17 1.46 -34.91 8.18
N TRP A 18 0.19 -35.15 8.54
CA TRP A 18 -0.93 -34.23 8.24
C TRP A 18 -0.83 -32.90 8.98
N VAL A 19 -0.44 -32.93 10.26
CA VAL A 19 -0.20 -31.71 11.04
C VAL A 19 0.99 -30.92 10.48
N LEU A 20 2.07 -31.60 10.09
CA LEU A 20 3.23 -30.98 9.45
C LEU A 20 2.88 -30.35 8.08
N LEU A 21 2.03 -31.00 7.30
CA LEU A 21 1.58 -30.48 6.01
C LEU A 21 0.69 -29.23 6.19
N MET A 22 -0.17 -29.21 7.21
CA MET A 22 -0.97 -28.04 7.56
C MET A 22 -0.13 -26.88 8.10
N THR A 23 0.91 -27.13 8.90
CA THR A 23 1.82 -26.05 9.36
C THR A 23 2.72 -25.53 8.25
N VAL A 24 3.13 -26.35 7.27
CA VAL A 24 3.87 -25.89 6.08
C VAL A 24 2.97 -25.07 5.14
N MET A 25 1.67 -25.39 5.04
CA MET A 25 0.72 -24.56 4.28
C MET A 25 0.35 -23.23 4.97
N LEU A 26 0.58 -23.12 6.28
CA LEU A 26 0.44 -21.87 7.03
C LEU A 26 1.70 -21.01 7.05
N ALA A 27 2.83 -21.53 6.55
CA ALA A 27 3.97 -20.71 6.17
C ALA A 27 3.68 -20.00 4.82
N GLY A 28 2.54 -19.30 4.76
CA GLY A 28 2.36 -18.27 3.74
C GLY A 28 3.45 -17.23 4.00
N CYS A 29 4.26 -16.93 2.99
CA CYS A 29 5.17 -15.80 3.06
C CYS A 29 4.35 -14.59 3.50
N ALA A 30 4.70 -14.02 4.66
CA ALA A 30 4.31 -12.65 4.94
C ALA A 30 4.74 -11.81 3.72
N GLY A 31 3.90 -10.87 3.31
CA GLY A 31 4.25 -9.92 2.24
C GLY A 31 5.52 -9.14 2.58
N PRO A 32 6.03 -8.33 1.64
CA PRO A 32 7.21 -7.51 1.89
C PRO A 32 7.00 -6.65 3.16
N GLY A 33 8.01 -6.63 4.02
CA GLY A 33 8.07 -5.76 5.19
C GLY A 33 9.02 -4.58 4.95
N LEU A 34 8.84 -3.48 5.67
CA LEU A 34 9.75 -2.33 5.56
C LEU A 34 11.20 -2.68 5.88
N ASP A 35 11.43 -3.63 6.80
CA ASP A 35 12.76 -4.10 7.18
C ASP A 35 13.56 -4.69 6.00
N ASP A 36 12.86 -5.25 5.00
CA ASP A 36 13.48 -5.81 3.79
C ASP A 36 14.21 -4.74 2.96
N TYR A 37 13.86 -3.46 3.15
CA TYR A 37 14.41 -2.32 2.41
C TYR A 37 15.49 -1.55 3.18
N SER A 38 15.84 -1.95 4.41
CA SER A 38 16.77 -1.20 5.29
C SER A 38 18.13 -0.84 4.71
N GLY A 39 18.66 -1.64 3.77
CA GLY A 39 19.92 -1.39 3.08
C GLY A 39 19.80 -0.78 1.68
N MET A 40 18.59 -0.41 1.25
CA MET A 40 18.33 0.08 -0.10
C MET A 40 18.58 1.58 -0.21
N GLU A 41 19.25 1.97 -1.30
CA GLU A 41 19.50 3.35 -1.69
C GLU A 41 18.77 3.69 -3.00
N PRO A 42 18.41 4.96 -3.25
CA PRO A 42 18.58 6.12 -2.36
C PRO A 42 17.67 6.07 -1.13
N VAL A 43 18.11 6.64 0.00
CA VAL A 43 17.27 6.74 1.19
C VAL A 43 16.13 7.72 0.92
N LEU A 44 14.91 7.27 1.20
CA LEU A 44 13.67 8.00 1.05
C LEU A 44 13.20 8.49 2.42
N THR A 45 13.07 9.81 2.56
CA THR A 45 12.34 10.42 3.68
C THR A 45 11.17 11.24 3.13
N PRO A 46 9.99 11.19 3.76
CA PRO A 46 8.83 11.96 3.28
C PRO A 46 9.13 13.45 3.19
N GLN A 47 9.83 14.01 4.19
CA GLN A 47 10.15 15.43 4.28
C GLN A 47 11.04 15.91 3.13
N GLU A 48 11.99 15.09 2.68
CA GLU A 48 12.89 15.47 1.59
C GLU A 48 12.26 15.25 0.21
N PHE A 49 11.50 14.17 0.03
CA PHE A 49 10.90 13.86 -1.27
C PHE A 49 9.66 14.71 -1.56
N PHE A 50 8.73 14.79 -0.60
CA PHE A 50 7.50 15.54 -0.75
C PHE A 50 7.67 17.00 -0.34
N THR A 51 8.49 17.73 -1.09
CA THR A 51 8.69 19.17 -0.90
C THR A 51 8.75 19.87 -2.26
N GLY A 52 7.99 20.97 -2.39
CA GLY A 52 7.89 21.76 -3.61
C GLY A 52 6.83 21.21 -4.57
N GLU A 53 7.03 21.48 -5.85
CA GLU A 53 6.11 21.06 -6.91
C GLU A 53 6.47 19.66 -7.43
N LEU A 54 5.48 18.77 -7.47
CA LEU A 54 5.62 17.43 -8.01
C LEU A 54 4.58 17.21 -9.11
N SER A 55 4.82 16.22 -9.94
CA SER A 55 3.81 15.68 -10.85
C SER A 55 3.63 14.19 -10.62
N ALA A 56 2.40 13.71 -10.65
CA ALA A 56 2.08 12.30 -10.66
C ALA A 56 1.42 11.91 -11.97
N ARG A 57 1.73 10.73 -12.50
CA ARG A 57 1.11 10.17 -13.72
C ARG A 57 0.91 8.69 -13.51
N GLY A 58 -0.30 8.20 -13.75
CA GLY A 58 -0.64 6.83 -13.38
C GLY A 58 -1.85 6.25 -14.08
N VAL A 59 -2.13 5.01 -13.71
CA VAL A 59 -3.23 4.21 -14.20
C VAL A 59 -3.99 3.60 -13.03
N VAL A 60 -5.31 3.48 -13.18
CA VAL A 60 -6.17 2.70 -12.30
C VAL A 60 -6.54 1.41 -13.01
N LYS A 61 -6.33 0.29 -12.33
CA LYS A 61 -6.60 -1.06 -12.84
C LYS A 61 -7.74 -1.69 -12.06
N ASN A 62 -8.58 -2.45 -12.75
CA ASN A 62 -9.58 -3.30 -12.10
C ASN A 62 -8.95 -4.59 -11.55
N ARG A 63 -9.71 -5.39 -10.79
CA ARG A 63 -9.26 -6.69 -10.24
C ARG A 63 -8.77 -7.74 -11.28
N SER A 64 -9.02 -7.54 -12.57
CA SER A 64 -8.48 -8.39 -13.64
C SER A 64 -7.15 -7.87 -14.21
N GLY A 65 -6.65 -6.74 -13.70
CA GLY A 65 -5.44 -6.08 -14.15
C GLY A 65 -5.61 -5.20 -15.39
N GLU A 66 -6.83 -5.03 -15.88
CA GLU A 66 -7.13 -4.15 -17.01
C GLU A 66 -7.10 -2.69 -16.57
N VAL A 67 -6.40 -1.85 -17.33
CA VAL A 67 -6.39 -0.40 -17.13
C VAL A 67 -7.76 0.16 -17.51
N ILE A 68 -8.46 0.73 -16.53
CA ILE A 68 -9.81 1.28 -16.71
C ILE A 68 -9.84 2.80 -16.72
N ARG A 69 -8.82 3.47 -16.15
CA ARG A 69 -8.65 4.92 -16.16
C ARG A 69 -7.17 5.28 -16.17
N THR A 70 -6.85 6.45 -16.69
CA THR A 70 -5.53 7.05 -16.57
C THR A 70 -5.65 8.45 -15.99
N PHE A 71 -4.60 8.93 -15.33
CA PHE A 71 -4.61 10.27 -14.76
C PHE A 71 -3.22 10.90 -14.77
N ASP A 72 -3.22 12.23 -14.76
CA ASP A 72 -2.10 13.04 -14.33
C ASP A 72 -2.50 13.88 -13.12
N ALA A 73 -1.53 14.31 -12.33
CA ALA A 73 -1.75 15.11 -11.14
C ALA A 73 -0.62 16.10 -10.92
N ASP A 74 -0.98 17.25 -10.36
CA ASP A 74 -0.08 18.25 -9.82
C ASP A 74 -0.14 18.13 -8.31
N ILE A 75 1.01 18.18 -7.64
CA ILE A 75 1.09 18.11 -6.18
C ILE A 75 1.93 19.26 -5.68
N SER A 76 1.34 20.12 -4.87
CA SER A 76 2.05 21.17 -4.14
C SER A 76 2.30 20.69 -2.71
N ALA A 77 3.55 20.36 -2.42
CA ALA A 77 3.97 19.77 -1.16
C ALA A 77 4.75 20.76 -0.29
N SER A 78 4.38 20.88 0.98
CA SER A 78 5.02 21.79 1.93
C SER A 78 5.07 21.22 3.34
N TRP A 79 6.01 21.72 4.15
CA TRP A 79 6.16 21.34 5.55
C TRP A 79 6.28 22.59 6.41
N ASP A 80 5.67 22.58 7.59
CA ASP A 80 5.78 23.67 8.56
C ASP A 80 6.92 23.47 9.57
N ASP A 81 7.12 24.48 10.44
CA ASP A 81 8.16 24.46 11.48
C ASP A 81 7.96 23.36 12.54
N GLN A 82 6.74 22.80 12.65
CA GLN A 82 6.41 21.70 13.54
C GLN A 82 6.62 20.33 12.88
N GLY A 83 7.01 20.31 11.60
CA GLY A 83 7.18 19.09 10.81
C GLY A 83 5.86 18.50 10.31
N VAL A 84 4.77 19.28 10.30
CA VAL A 84 3.50 18.88 9.69
C VAL A 84 3.55 19.15 8.19
N GLY A 85 3.32 18.11 7.40
CA GLY A 85 3.32 18.17 5.94
C GLY A 85 1.93 18.43 5.39
N THR A 86 1.84 19.14 4.27
CA THR A 86 0.63 19.30 3.45
C THR A 86 0.94 18.89 2.02
N LEU A 87 0.16 17.97 1.46
CA LEU A 87 0.19 17.63 0.03
C LEU A 87 -1.14 18.04 -0.60
N ASP A 88 -1.14 19.11 -1.38
CA ASP A 88 -2.31 19.58 -2.13
C ASP A 88 -2.25 18.99 -3.54
N GLU A 89 -3.09 18.00 -3.80
CA GLU A 89 -3.09 17.18 -5.00
C GLU A 89 -4.29 17.52 -5.88
N GLU A 90 -4.05 17.86 -7.15
CA GLU A 90 -5.08 18.02 -8.17
C GLU A 90 -4.92 16.94 -9.24
N PHE A 91 -5.87 15.99 -9.29
CA PHE A 91 -5.94 14.90 -10.24
C PHE A 91 -6.83 15.25 -11.43
N ARG A 92 -6.35 14.95 -12.64
CA ARG A 92 -7.09 15.04 -13.91
C ARG A 92 -7.15 13.64 -14.52
N PHE A 93 -8.36 13.11 -14.65
CA PHE A 93 -8.58 11.79 -15.25
C PHE A 93 -8.92 11.90 -16.74
N ASP A 94 -8.71 10.79 -17.47
CA ASP A 94 -8.95 10.70 -18.91
C ASP A 94 -10.42 10.79 -19.34
N ASP A 95 -11.35 10.59 -18.41
CA ASP A 95 -12.78 10.83 -18.60
C ASP A 95 -13.21 12.29 -18.34
N GLY A 96 -12.26 13.17 -18.01
CA GLY A 96 -12.49 14.58 -17.74
C GLY A 96 -12.88 14.91 -16.30
N GLU A 97 -12.94 13.90 -15.41
CA GLU A 97 -13.10 14.14 -13.98
C GLU A 97 -11.87 14.86 -13.41
N VAL A 98 -12.11 15.84 -12.56
CA VAL A 98 -11.07 16.51 -11.76
C VAL A 98 -11.39 16.29 -10.29
N GLN A 99 -10.41 15.77 -9.55
CA GLN A 99 -10.51 15.56 -8.11
C GLN A 99 -9.37 16.27 -7.41
N THR A 100 -9.64 16.78 -6.21
CA THR A 100 -8.62 17.38 -5.35
C THR A 100 -8.54 16.62 -4.04
N ARG A 101 -7.32 16.36 -3.56
CA ARG A 101 -7.09 15.78 -2.23
C ARG A 101 -6.01 16.57 -1.52
N VAL A 102 -6.30 16.98 -0.29
CA VAL A 102 -5.34 17.69 0.56
C VAL A 102 -4.98 16.79 1.72
N TRP A 103 -3.78 16.22 1.68
CA TRP A 103 -3.25 15.43 2.79
C TRP A 103 -2.64 16.31 3.85
N THR A 104 -2.89 15.98 5.11
CA THR A 104 -2.17 16.50 6.28
C THR A 104 -1.36 15.37 6.90
N LEU A 105 -0.04 15.52 6.93
CA LEU A 105 0.91 14.54 7.47
C LEU A 105 1.45 15.02 8.81
N THR A 106 1.02 14.41 9.91
CA THR A 106 1.40 14.82 11.27
C THR A 106 2.41 13.85 11.88
N PRO A 107 3.56 14.30 12.42
CA PRO A 107 4.51 13.42 13.11
C PRO A 107 3.92 12.72 14.33
N ASN A 108 4.16 11.42 14.43
CA ASN A 108 3.89 10.61 15.63
C ASN A 108 5.15 10.48 16.50
N GLU A 109 4.97 10.08 17.77
CA GLU A 109 6.07 9.90 18.73
C GLU A 109 7.05 8.77 18.33
N ASP A 110 6.58 7.79 17.55
CA ASP A 110 7.37 6.65 17.08
C ASP A 110 8.18 6.96 15.80
N GLY A 111 8.05 8.18 15.26
CA GLY A 111 8.73 8.62 14.04
C GLY A 111 7.94 8.35 12.76
N SER A 112 6.78 7.70 12.82
CA SER A 112 5.85 7.59 11.69
C SER A 112 5.10 8.90 11.44
N LEU A 113 4.36 8.99 10.33
CA LEU A 113 3.44 10.11 10.08
C LEU A 113 2.00 9.61 10.09
N HIS A 114 1.14 10.28 10.86
CA HIS A 114 -0.31 10.18 10.72
C HIS A 114 -0.74 10.91 9.46
N ALA A 115 -1.46 10.24 8.56
CA ALA A 115 -1.88 10.79 7.27
C ALA A 115 -3.40 10.89 7.20
N ASP A 116 -3.92 12.12 7.08
CA ASP A 116 -5.36 12.39 7.03
C ASP A 116 -5.73 13.26 5.82
N ALA A 117 -6.95 13.09 5.29
CA ALA A 117 -7.48 13.88 4.19
C ALA A 117 -9.02 13.94 4.22
N GLY A 118 -9.63 14.89 3.53
CA GLY A 118 -11.07 15.14 3.61
C GLY A 118 -11.98 13.99 3.17
N ASP A 119 -11.49 13.09 2.32
CA ASP A 119 -12.18 11.91 1.80
C ASP A 119 -11.67 10.58 2.41
N VAL A 120 -10.79 10.68 3.40
CA VAL A 120 -10.26 9.55 4.15
C VAL A 120 -11.20 9.29 5.35
N VAL A 121 -11.77 8.09 5.40
CA VAL A 121 -12.70 7.67 6.45
C VAL A 121 -11.93 7.20 7.69
N GLU A 122 -10.80 6.52 7.46
CA GLU A 122 -9.88 6.08 8.50
C GLU A 122 -8.48 6.57 8.14
N PRO A 123 -7.93 7.54 8.89
CA PRO A 123 -6.60 8.07 8.65
C PRO A 123 -5.53 6.99 8.68
N GLY A 124 -4.51 7.19 7.87
CA GLY A 124 -3.42 6.24 7.73
C GLY A 124 -2.24 6.49 8.63
N THR A 125 -1.32 5.53 8.63
CA THR A 125 0.04 5.69 9.15
C THR A 125 1.03 5.43 8.04
N MET A 126 1.91 6.40 7.81
CA MET A 126 3.00 6.32 6.86
C MET A 126 4.30 5.98 7.60
N ASN A 127 4.90 4.87 7.21
CA ASN A 127 6.17 4.37 7.72
C ASN A 127 7.17 4.27 6.56
N TRP A 128 8.47 4.38 6.84
CA TRP A 128 9.48 4.31 5.79
C TRP A 128 10.79 3.73 6.27
N GLN A 129 11.51 3.08 5.36
CA GLN A 129 12.79 2.43 5.62
C GLN A 129 13.57 2.28 4.30
N GLY A 130 14.83 2.70 4.30
CA GLY A 130 15.65 2.68 3.08
C GLY A 130 15.02 3.50 1.97
N ASN A 131 14.78 2.90 0.80
CA ASN A 131 14.15 3.56 -0.33
C ASN A 131 12.62 3.41 -0.39
N ALA A 132 11.99 2.83 0.64
CA ALA A 132 10.57 2.47 0.64
C ALA A 132 9.76 3.25 1.68
N ILE A 133 8.55 3.68 1.30
CA ILE A 133 7.47 4.13 2.18
C ILE A 133 6.31 3.12 2.06
N ASN A 134 5.65 2.81 3.17
CA ASN A 134 4.36 2.12 3.19
C ASN A 134 3.32 2.97 3.93
N MET A 135 2.13 3.12 3.33
CA MET A 135 1.02 3.89 3.90
C MET A 135 -0.28 3.12 3.73
N ASN A 136 -1.09 3.05 4.77
CA ASN A 136 -2.35 2.30 4.78
C ASN A 136 -3.47 3.20 5.26
N TYR A 137 -4.60 3.27 4.57
CA TYR A 137 -5.74 4.13 4.94
C TYR A 137 -7.05 3.63 4.32
N VAL A 138 -8.19 4.20 4.72
CA VAL A 138 -9.50 3.89 4.11
C VAL A 138 -10.02 5.10 3.36
N LEU A 139 -10.16 4.96 2.04
CA LEU A 139 -10.60 6.01 1.12
C LEU A 139 -12.07 5.82 0.76
N ARG A 140 -12.86 6.89 0.77
CA ARG A 140 -14.21 6.88 0.20
C ARG A 140 -14.15 7.26 -1.28
N VAL A 141 -14.52 6.32 -2.15
CA VAL A 141 -14.58 6.55 -3.61
C VAL A 141 -16.01 6.54 -4.11
N ALA A 142 -16.30 7.32 -5.14
CA ALA A 142 -17.57 7.24 -5.84
C ALA A 142 -17.74 5.87 -6.51
N TYR A 143 -18.95 5.31 -6.47
CA TYR A 143 -19.25 3.99 -7.00
C TYR A 143 -20.54 4.00 -7.81
N GLY A 144 -20.44 3.66 -9.09
CA GLY A 144 -21.59 3.56 -9.98
C GLY A 144 -22.11 4.92 -10.45
N GLU A 145 -23.41 5.01 -10.74
CA GLU A 145 -24.08 6.25 -11.12
C GLU A 145 -24.80 6.88 -9.92
N GLY A 146 -24.67 8.19 -9.74
CA GLY A 146 -25.34 8.95 -8.67
C GLY A 146 -24.40 9.27 -7.49
N ASP A 147 -24.96 9.36 -6.29
CA ASP A 147 -24.26 9.75 -5.05
C ASP A 147 -23.76 8.54 -4.22
N ASP A 148 -23.78 7.34 -4.81
CA ASP A 148 -23.32 6.12 -4.14
C ASP A 148 -21.80 6.16 -3.95
N THR A 149 -21.35 5.80 -2.75
CA THR A 149 -19.93 5.76 -2.38
C THR A 149 -19.57 4.43 -1.76
N ILE A 150 -18.30 4.04 -1.90
CA ILE A 150 -17.74 2.83 -1.31
C ILE A 150 -16.43 3.15 -0.60
N ASP A 151 -16.30 2.65 0.62
CA ASP A 151 -15.07 2.76 1.39
C ASP A 151 -14.12 1.63 0.99
N VAL A 152 -12.90 1.95 0.58
CA VAL A 152 -11.90 1.01 0.06
C VAL A 152 -10.63 1.16 0.88
N SER A 153 -10.08 0.03 1.33
CA SER A 153 -8.79 0.02 2.01
C SER A 153 -7.67 0.13 0.98
N MET A 154 -6.76 1.07 1.20
CA MET A 154 -5.62 1.38 0.35
C MET A 154 -4.36 0.90 1.06
N ASP A 155 -3.51 0.13 0.38
CA ASP A 155 -2.17 -0.25 0.82
C ASP A 155 -1.15 0.23 -0.21
N ASP A 156 -0.53 1.36 0.09
CA ASP A 156 0.40 2.06 -0.78
C ASP A 156 1.83 1.65 -0.45
N TRP A 157 2.55 1.21 -1.47
CA TRP A 157 3.99 1.02 -1.46
C TRP A 157 4.64 2.01 -2.40
N MET A 158 5.62 2.74 -1.88
CA MET A 158 6.29 3.83 -2.59
C MET A 158 7.79 3.60 -2.58
N TYR A 159 8.40 3.55 -3.75
CA TYR A 159 9.82 3.24 -3.92
C TYR A 159 10.54 4.38 -4.63
N LEU A 160 11.54 4.95 -3.96
CA LEU A 160 12.42 5.94 -4.58
C LEU A 160 13.41 5.23 -5.50
N ILE A 161 13.38 5.59 -6.79
CA ILE A 161 14.21 4.97 -7.84
C ILE A 161 15.39 5.87 -8.20
N THR A 162 15.15 7.17 -8.26
CA THR A 162 16.16 8.23 -8.41
C THR A 162 15.84 9.36 -7.45
N PRO A 163 16.77 10.30 -7.17
CA PRO A 163 16.52 11.41 -6.23
C PRO A 163 15.27 12.27 -6.54
N ASP A 164 14.75 12.19 -7.76
CA ASP A 164 13.62 12.94 -8.28
C ASP A 164 12.45 12.07 -8.75
N THR A 165 12.53 10.73 -8.73
CA THR A 165 11.49 9.83 -9.26
C THR A 165 11.16 8.73 -8.27
N LEU A 166 9.86 8.65 -7.93
CA LEU A 166 9.28 7.67 -7.02
C LEU A 166 8.19 6.88 -7.76
N ILE A 167 8.15 5.57 -7.59
CA ILE A 167 7.08 4.71 -8.08
C ILE A 167 6.16 4.40 -6.90
N ASN A 168 4.86 4.54 -7.11
CA ASN A 168 3.83 4.16 -6.15
C ASN A 168 2.98 3.02 -6.73
N GLU A 169 2.79 1.99 -5.93
CA GLU A 169 1.95 0.83 -6.19
C GLU A 169 0.95 0.71 -5.04
N THR A 170 -0.33 0.87 -5.35
CA THR A 170 -1.43 0.80 -4.38
C THR A 170 -2.27 -0.42 -4.66
N THR A 171 -2.47 -1.25 -3.64
CA THR A 171 -3.47 -2.32 -3.66
C THR A 171 -4.76 -1.82 -3.02
N MET A 172 -5.89 -1.97 -3.72
CA MET A 172 -7.22 -1.60 -3.23
C MET A 172 -7.99 -2.84 -2.80
N THR A 173 -8.47 -2.87 -1.56
CA THR A 173 -9.25 -4.01 -1.04
C THR A 173 -10.59 -3.61 -0.43
N LYS A 174 -11.57 -4.49 -0.55
CA LYS A 174 -12.87 -4.42 0.13
C LYS A 174 -13.19 -5.76 0.76
N TRP A 175 -13.48 -5.77 2.06
CA TRP A 175 -13.81 -6.99 2.81
C TRP A 175 -12.77 -8.12 2.66
N GLY A 176 -11.48 -7.75 2.52
CA GLY A 176 -10.38 -8.69 2.34
C GLY A 176 -10.19 -9.22 0.92
N PHE A 177 -10.95 -8.71 -0.07
CA PHE A 177 -10.77 -9.05 -1.48
C PHE A 177 -10.19 -7.85 -2.24
N GLU A 178 -9.22 -8.11 -3.10
CA GLU A 178 -8.69 -7.12 -4.02
C GLU A 178 -9.78 -6.69 -5.02
N VAL A 179 -9.97 -5.38 -5.14
CA VAL A 179 -10.96 -4.77 -6.04
C VAL A 179 -10.30 -3.98 -7.17
N GLY A 180 -9.04 -3.60 -7.01
CA GLY A 180 -8.24 -2.98 -8.05
C GLY A 180 -6.86 -2.55 -7.54
N GLU A 181 -6.17 -1.80 -8.38
CA GLU A 181 -4.78 -1.36 -8.16
C GLU A 181 -4.57 0.02 -8.76
N ILE A 182 -3.71 0.83 -8.16
CA ILE A 182 -3.22 2.08 -8.75
C ILE A 182 -1.71 1.94 -8.91
N VAL A 183 -1.19 2.31 -10.09
CA VAL A 183 0.24 2.41 -10.31
C VAL A 183 0.54 3.77 -10.88
N LEU A 184 1.44 4.50 -10.25
CA LEU A 184 1.80 5.85 -10.66
C LEU A 184 3.27 6.16 -10.42
N VAL A 185 3.77 7.13 -11.17
CA VAL A 185 5.10 7.70 -10.98
C VAL A 185 4.93 9.12 -10.48
N ILE A 186 5.59 9.45 -9.36
CA ILE A 186 5.71 10.81 -8.83
C ILE A 186 7.10 11.33 -9.18
N GLN A 187 7.16 12.54 -9.75
CA GLN A 187 8.41 13.19 -10.12
C GLN A 187 8.48 14.61 -9.59
N LYS A 188 9.65 15.01 -9.07
CA LYS A 188 9.95 16.40 -8.74
C LYS A 188 10.00 17.26 -10.00
N ARG A 189 9.53 18.50 -9.91
CA ARG A 189 9.62 19.50 -10.99
C ARG A 189 10.81 20.44 -10.85
#